data_AF-A0A2G2E342-F1
#
_entry.id   AF-A0A2G2E342-F1
#
_cell.length_a   1.000
_cell.length_b   1.000
_cell.length_c   1.000
_cell.angle_alpha   90.00
_cell.angle_beta   90.00
_cell.angle_gamma   90.00
#
_symmetry.space_group_name_H-M   'P 1'
#
loop_
_entity.id
_entity.type
_entity.pdbx_description
1 polymer ?
#
loop_
_entity_poly.entity_id
_entity_poly.type
_entity_poly.pdbx_seq_one_letter_code
_entity_poly.pdbx_strand_id
1 'polypeptide(L)'
;MQKTEQSIAEQLKQARKAGLEEVNTNNALCPHGRVAGMDVFSWVNPNIDSLNAMIASMPYKVIWAATTSQAKALWELNGEALKSIETLVVYNSGQVHTEKWFSAFDNVLCVQGADHALILLDRVRKEERTFVWTLPQDNWKGIKTELENHLQTWK
;
A
#
# COMPACT_ATOMS: atom_id res chain seq x y z
N MET A 1 -10.51 6.72 48.70
CA MET A 1 -9.83 7.33 47.53
C MET A 1 -9.58 6.27 46.44
N GLN A 2 -10.62 5.54 45.99
CA GLN A 2 -10.48 4.30 45.19
C GLN A 2 -11.32 4.28 43.89
N LYS A 3 -12.05 5.34 43.55
CA LYS A 3 -12.96 5.37 42.38
C LYS A 3 -12.33 5.87 41.08
N THR A 4 -11.14 6.50 41.12
CA THR A 4 -10.55 7.15 39.94
C THR A 4 -9.70 6.19 39.09
N GLU A 5 -9.08 5.17 39.71
CA GLU A 5 -8.20 4.23 39.02
C GLU A 5 -8.94 3.19 38.15
N GLN A 6 -10.15 2.79 38.55
CA GLN A 6 -10.98 1.86 37.76
C GLN A 6 -11.40 2.46 36.41
N SER A 7 -11.75 3.76 36.39
CA SER A 7 -12.15 4.49 35.18
C SER A 7 -11.03 4.61 34.13
N ILE A 8 -9.80 4.91 34.57
CA ILE A 8 -8.65 5.09 33.66
C ILE A 8 -8.23 3.75 33.06
N ALA A 9 -8.18 2.69 33.87
CA ALA A 9 -7.83 1.36 33.41
C ALA A 9 -8.83 0.81 32.37
N GLU A 10 -10.13 1.07 32.56
CA GLU A 10 -11.18 0.68 31.61
C GLU A 10 -11.14 1.49 30.32
N GLN A 11 -10.88 2.80 30.39
CA GLN A 11 -10.64 3.63 29.21
C GLN A 11 -9.42 3.16 28.41
N LEU A 12 -8.32 2.82 29.08
CA LEU A 12 -7.12 2.26 28.44
C LEU A 12 -7.41 0.91 27.78
N LYS A 13 -8.19 0.05 28.42
CA LYS A 13 -8.58 -1.25 27.87
C LYS A 13 -9.49 -1.10 26.65
N GLN A 14 -10.44 -0.17 26.69
CA GLN A 14 -11.30 0.16 25.56
C GLN A 14 -10.51 0.79 24.41
N ALA A 15 -9.62 1.75 24.68
CA ALA A 15 -8.77 2.37 23.67
C ALA A 15 -7.86 1.34 23.00
N ARG A 16 -7.28 0.39 23.76
CA ARG A 16 -6.51 -0.72 23.20
C ARG A 16 -7.35 -1.64 22.34
N LYS A 17 -8.56 -1.99 22.81
CA LYS A 17 -9.47 -2.86 22.05
C LYS A 17 -9.91 -2.20 20.74
N ALA A 18 -10.28 -0.92 20.79
CA ALA A 18 -10.61 -0.14 19.61
C ALA A 18 -9.42 -0.02 18.64
N GLY A 19 -8.20 0.21 19.16
CA GLY A 19 -6.99 0.23 18.34
C GLY A 19 -6.68 -1.14 17.70
N LEU A 20 -6.87 -2.24 18.42
CA LEU A 20 -6.69 -3.60 17.90
C LEU A 20 -7.74 -3.95 16.83
N GLU A 21 -9.00 -3.58 17.04
CA GLU A 21 -10.08 -3.77 16.07
C GLU A 21 -9.88 -2.90 14.83
N GLU A 22 -9.41 -1.67 15.00
CA GLU A 22 -9.05 -0.77 13.91
C GLU A 22 -7.87 -1.34 13.09
N VAL A 23 -6.82 -1.86 13.75
CA VAL A 23 -5.70 -2.52 13.07
C VAL A 23 -6.19 -3.73 12.29
N ASN A 24 -6.98 -4.62 12.89
CA ASN A 24 -7.45 -5.85 12.25
C ASN A 24 -8.39 -5.59 11.06
N THR A 25 -9.27 -4.59 11.15
CA THR A 25 -10.22 -4.28 10.07
C THR A 25 -9.51 -3.56 8.91
N ASN A 26 -8.50 -2.74 9.21
CA ASN A 26 -7.80 -1.95 8.19
C ASN A 26 -6.62 -2.69 7.54
N ASN A 27 -6.10 -3.75 8.16
CA ASN A 27 -5.07 -4.62 7.56
C ASN A 27 -5.64 -5.57 6.48
N ALA A 28 -6.87 -5.37 6.03
CA ALA A 28 -7.47 -6.13 4.94
C ALA A 28 -7.15 -5.50 3.58
N LEU A 29 -7.03 -6.35 2.56
CA LEU A 29 -7.00 -5.91 1.17
C LEU A 29 -8.34 -5.27 0.82
N CYS A 30 -8.30 -4.01 0.37
CA CYS A 30 -9.49 -3.23 0.02
C CYS A 30 -9.57 -3.09 -1.50
N PRO A 31 -10.58 -3.72 -2.15
CA PRO A 31 -10.81 -3.55 -3.58
C PRO A 31 -11.56 -2.25 -3.85
N HIS A 32 -11.09 -1.48 -4.83
CA HIS A 32 -11.75 -0.25 -5.30
C HIS A 32 -12.50 -0.45 -6.62
N GLY A 33 -12.45 -1.65 -7.18
CA GLY A 33 -13.08 -2.01 -8.45
C GLY A 33 -12.21 -1.67 -9.65
N ARG A 34 -12.85 -1.57 -10.81
CA ARG A 34 -12.19 -1.26 -12.08
C ARG A 34 -12.16 0.24 -12.30
N VAL A 35 -10.97 0.82 -12.36
CA VAL A 35 -10.77 2.26 -12.55
C VAL A 35 -9.82 2.47 -13.71
N ALA A 36 -10.27 3.21 -14.73
CA ALA A 36 -9.53 3.43 -15.98
C ALA A 36 -8.98 2.13 -16.63
N GLY A 37 -9.78 1.06 -16.64
CA GLY A 37 -9.40 -0.23 -17.24
C GLY A 37 -8.47 -1.10 -16.40
N MET A 38 -8.12 -0.67 -15.18
CA MET A 38 -7.28 -1.42 -14.25
C MET A 38 -8.08 -1.90 -13.04
N ASP A 39 -7.74 -3.07 -12.51
CA ASP A 39 -8.28 -3.50 -11.21
C ASP A 39 -7.45 -2.84 -10.10
N VAL A 40 -8.11 -2.08 -9.22
CA VAL A 40 -7.43 -1.21 -8.23
C VAL A 40 -7.65 -1.75 -6.81
N PHE A 41 -6.54 -1.86 -6.07
CA PHE A 41 -6.52 -2.33 -4.69
C PHE A 41 -5.67 -1.43 -3.80
N SER A 42 -6.08 -1.29 -2.53
CA SER A 42 -5.24 -0.72 -1.48
C SER A 42 -5.12 -1.67 -0.30
N TRP A 43 -3.97 -1.70 0.38
CA TRP A 43 -3.76 -2.57 1.52
C TRP A 43 -2.91 -1.86 2.58
N VAL A 44 -3.47 -1.65 3.77
CA VAL A 44 -2.69 -1.11 4.89
C VAL A 44 -1.78 -2.18 5.44
N ASN A 45 -0.49 -1.85 5.57
CA ASN A 45 0.53 -2.63 6.25
C ASN A 45 0.43 -4.16 6.05
N PRO A 46 0.45 -4.64 4.79
CA PRO A 46 0.38 -6.06 4.52
C PRO A 46 1.58 -6.80 5.10
N ASN A 47 1.34 -8.01 5.60
CA ASN A 47 2.42 -8.96 5.80
C ASN A 47 3.08 -9.28 4.43
N ILE A 48 4.41 -9.37 4.42
CA ILE A 48 5.18 -9.47 3.17
C ILE A 48 4.94 -10.78 2.41
N ASP A 49 4.73 -11.89 3.12
CA ASP A 49 4.42 -13.19 2.50
C ASP A 49 3.04 -13.16 1.84
N SER A 50 2.06 -12.58 2.54
CA SER A 50 0.71 -12.37 2.00
C SER A 50 0.71 -11.43 0.80
N LEU A 51 1.52 -10.36 0.82
CA LEU A 51 1.70 -9.46 -0.30
C LEU A 51 2.32 -10.18 -1.51
N ASN A 52 3.36 -10.98 -1.27
CA ASN A 52 4.02 -11.75 -2.31
C ASN A 52 3.04 -12.74 -2.98
N ALA A 53 2.29 -13.50 -2.18
CA ALA A 53 1.30 -14.44 -2.71
C ALA A 53 0.18 -13.73 -3.50
N MET A 54 -0.34 -12.61 -2.95
CA MET A 54 -1.38 -11.83 -3.61
C MET A 54 -0.92 -11.29 -4.97
N ILE A 55 0.23 -10.62 -5.03
CA ILE A 55 0.77 -10.08 -6.29
C ILE A 55 1.08 -11.20 -7.28
N ALA A 56 1.65 -12.33 -6.83
CA ALA A 56 1.95 -13.46 -7.69
C ALA A 56 0.68 -14.09 -8.30
N SER A 57 -0.44 -14.07 -7.57
CA SER A 57 -1.73 -14.61 -8.04
C SER A 57 -2.48 -13.74 -9.05
N MET A 58 -2.04 -12.50 -9.27
CA MET A 58 -2.73 -11.57 -10.17
C MET A 58 -2.67 -12.08 -11.61
N PRO A 59 -3.79 -12.09 -12.36
CA PRO A 59 -3.82 -12.56 -13.74
C PRO A 59 -3.11 -11.63 -14.72
N TYR A 60 -2.86 -10.38 -14.30
CA TYR A 60 -2.21 -9.35 -15.09
C TYR A 60 -0.94 -8.84 -14.39
N LYS A 61 -0.08 -8.17 -15.16
CA LYS A 61 1.07 -7.46 -14.60
C LYS A 61 0.62 -6.37 -13.63
N VAL A 62 1.44 -6.16 -12.60
CA VAL A 62 1.13 -5.30 -11.47
C VAL A 62 1.92 -4.00 -11.54
N ILE A 63 1.21 -2.88 -11.37
CA ILE A 63 1.79 -1.60 -11.00
C ILE A 63 1.64 -1.48 -9.49
N TRP A 64 2.77 -1.44 -8.77
CA TRP A 64 2.78 -1.48 -7.32
C TRP A 64 3.29 -0.18 -6.73
N ALA A 65 2.45 0.54 -5.98
CA ALA A 65 2.84 1.69 -5.19
C ALA A 65 3.17 1.27 -3.75
N ALA A 66 4.38 1.58 -3.30
CA ALA A 66 4.93 1.13 -2.03
C ALA A 66 5.86 2.16 -1.39
N THR A 67 6.16 1.97 -0.11
CA THR A 67 7.32 2.64 0.51
C THR A 67 8.63 1.94 0.13
N THR A 68 9.76 2.65 0.25
CA THR A 68 11.10 2.07 0.08
C THR A 68 11.30 0.83 0.97
N SER A 69 10.81 0.87 2.22
CA SER A 69 10.93 -0.26 3.16
C SER A 69 10.14 -1.49 2.71
N GLN A 70 8.92 -1.29 2.21
CA GLN A 70 8.08 -2.39 1.69
C GLN A 70 8.70 -2.99 0.43
N ALA A 71 9.15 -2.15 -0.51
CA ALA A 71 9.80 -2.59 -1.74
C ALA A 71 11.06 -3.42 -1.45
N LYS A 72 11.90 -2.94 -0.53
CA LYS A 72 13.09 -3.65 -0.10
C LYS A 72 12.75 -4.99 0.58
N ALA A 73 11.76 -5.02 1.47
CA ALA A 73 11.34 -6.25 2.13
C ALA A 73 10.85 -7.32 1.13
N LEU A 74 10.09 -6.92 0.10
CA LEU A 74 9.64 -7.86 -0.93
C LEU A 74 10.81 -8.39 -1.77
N TRP A 75 11.76 -7.51 -2.08
CA TRP A 75 12.97 -7.90 -2.79
C TRP A 75 13.84 -8.87 -1.98
N GLU A 76 14.03 -8.62 -0.68
CA GLU A 76 14.79 -9.50 0.23
C GLU A 76 14.15 -10.88 0.37
N LEU A 77 12.81 -10.96 0.34
CA LEU A 77 12.09 -12.23 0.28
C LEU A 77 12.38 -13.02 -1.02
N ASN A 78 12.73 -12.31 -2.10
CA ASN A 78 13.03 -12.88 -3.42
C ASN A 78 11.93 -13.84 -3.94
N GLY A 79 10.67 -13.43 -3.77
CA GLY A 79 9.50 -14.22 -4.12
C GLY A 79 9.03 -14.06 -5.57
N GLU A 80 8.02 -14.84 -5.95
CA GLU A 80 7.45 -14.83 -7.30
C GLU A 80 6.80 -13.50 -7.70
N ALA A 81 6.36 -12.70 -6.73
CA ALA A 81 5.74 -11.40 -6.98
C ALA A 81 6.62 -10.45 -7.81
N LEU A 82 7.95 -10.53 -7.65
CA LEU A 82 8.89 -9.70 -8.41
C LEU A 82 8.72 -9.88 -9.92
N LYS A 83 8.36 -11.08 -10.38
CA LYS A 83 8.12 -11.36 -11.80
C LYS A 83 6.79 -10.80 -12.29
N SER A 84 5.83 -10.57 -11.41
CA SER A 84 4.51 -10.03 -11.75
C SER A 84 4.50 -8.50 -11.77
N ILE A 85 5.44 -7.85 -11.08
CA ILE A 85 5.54 -6.39 -11.01
C ILE A 85 6.17 -5.84 -12.29
N GLU A 86 5.41 -5.08 -13.07
CA GLU A 86 5.90 -4.34 -14.26
C GLU A 86 6.49 -2.98 -13.85
N THR A 87 5.87 -2.31 -12.87
CA THR A 87 6.29 -0.99 -12.42
C THR A 87 6.19 -0.90 -10.91
N LEU A 88 7.28 -0.48 -10.27
CA LEU A 88 7.32 -0.10 -8.87
C LEU A 88 7.26 1.43 -8.76
N VAL A 89 6.33 1.96 -7.96
CA VAL A 89 6.23 3.37 -7.59
C VAL A 89 6.59 3.53 -6.12
N VAL A 90 7.78 4.09 -5.85
CA VAL A 90 8.25 4.39 -4.51
C VAL A 90 7.81 5.81 -4.13
N TYR A 91 6.81 5.94 -3.27
CA TYR A 91 6.14 7.23 -3.02
C TYR A 91 6.63 7.99 -1.78
N ASN A 92 7.59 7.46 -1.05
CA ASN A 92 8.19 8.13 0.12
C ASN A 92 9.68 8.50 -0.10
N SER A 93 10.13 8.51 -1.35
CA SER A 93 11.48 8.92 -1.73
C SER A 93 11.44 9.65 -3.06
N GLY A 94 11.87 10.90 -3.09
CA GLY A 94 12.00 11.68 -4.32
C GLY A 94 13.33 11.49 -5.04
N GLN A 95 14.20 10.63 -4.52
CA GLN A 95 15.52 10.39 -5.08
C GLN A 95 15.57 8.97 -5.62
N VAL A 96 16.16 8.82 -6.81
CA VAL A 96 16.50 7.50 -7.35
C VAL A 96 17.63 6.95 -6.50
N HIS A 97 17.42 5.78 -5.90
CA HIS A 97 18.46 5.13 -5.12
C HIS A 97 19.37 4.33 -6.06
N THR A 98 20.64 4.19 -5.68
CA THR A 98 21.64 3.40 -6.41
C THR A 98 21.75 1.96 -5.91
N GLU A 99 20.83 1.56 -5.04
CA GLU A 99 20.85 0.27 -4.37
C GLU A 99 20.52 -0.85 -5.37
N LYS A 100 21.24 -1.98 -5.27
CA LYS A 100 21.13 -3.11 -6.22
C LYS A 100 19.72 -3.67 -6.37
N TRP A 101 18.85 -3.50 -5.38
CA TRP A 101 17.50 -4.02 -5.44
C TRP A 101 16.60 -3.27 -6.41
N PHE A 102 16.92 -2.01 -6.77
CA PHE A 102 16.17 -1.27 -7.77
C PHE A 102 16.24 -1.93 -9.15
N SER A 103 17.37 -2.57 -9.49
CA SER A 103 17.53 -3.26 -10.76
C SER A 103 16.77 -4.59 -10.85
N ALA A 104 16.06 -5.01 -9.80
CA ALA A 104 15.19 -6.18 -9.83
C ALA A 104 13.83 -5.90 -10.48
N PHE A 105 13.49 -4.64 -10.71
CA PHE A 105 12.23 -4.20 -11.31
C PHE A 105 12.50 -3.60 -12.70
N ASP A 106 11.62 -3.89 -13.66
CA ASP A 106 11.75 -3.38 -15.03
C ASP A 106 11.63 -1.85 -15.08
N ASN A 107 10.70 -1.30 -14.31
CA ASN A 107 10.46 0.15 -14.21
C ASN A 107 10.35 0.55 -12.74
N VAL A 108 11.09 1.59 -12.35
CA VAL A 108 10.97 2.18 -11.01
C VAL A 108 10.78 3.69 -11.11
N LEU A 109 9.76 4.19 -10.42
CA LEU A 109 9.43 5.61 -10.32
C LEU A 109 9.53 6.02 -8.85
N CYS A 110 10.34 7.04 -8.56
CA CYS A 110 10.49 7.61 -7.23
C CYS A 110 9.76 8.95 -7.16
N VAL A 111 8.84 9.12 -6.21
CA VAL A 111 8.07 10.35 -6.02
C VAL A 111 8.01 10.77 -4.55
N GLN A 112 7.82 12.07 -4.32
CA GLN A 112 7.67 12.64 -2.98
C GLN A 112 6.20 12.80 -2.64
N GLY A 113 5.59 11.77 -2.07
CA GLY A 113 4.23 11.81 -1.59
C GLY A 113 3.26 10.98 -2.42
N ALA A 114 2.15 10.68 -1.78
CA ALA A 114 1.05 9.89 -2.34
C ALA A 114 0.34 10.60 -3.49
N ASP A 115 0.18 11.91 -3.38
CA ASP A 115 -0.34 12.81 -4.41
C ASP A 115 0.40 12.65 -5.75
N HIS A 116 1.73 12.64 -5.73
CA HIS A 116 2.52 12.43 -6.93
C HIS A 116 2.40 11.00 -7.48
N ALA A 117 2.22 9.99 -6.62
CA ALA A 117 1.95 8.61 -7.05
C ALA A 117 0.59 8.50 -7.75
N LEU A 118 -0.42 9.26 -7.31
CA LEU A 118 -1.74 9.36 -7.95
C LEU A 118 -1.69 10.02 -9.33
N ILE A 119 -0.88 11.07 -9.48
CA ILE A 119 -0.65 11.71 -10.77
C ILE A 119 0.05 10.75 -11.74
N LEU A 120 0.99 9.94 -11.24
CA LEU A 120 1.62 8.91 -12.08
C LEU A 120 0.61 7.87 -12.55
N LEU A 121 -0.27 7.45 -11.64
CA LEU A 121 -1.40 6.58 -11.90
C LEU A 121 -2.23 7.06 -13.10
N ASP A 122 -2.47 8.38 -13.23
CA ASP A 122 -3.16 8.98 -14.38
C ASP A 122 -2.42 8.78 -15.72
N ARG A 123 -1.09 8.70 -15.67
CA ARG A 123 -0.21 8.63 -16.84
C ARG A 123 0.16 7.21 -17.24
N VAL A 124 0.17 6.28 -16.28
CA VAL A 124 0.53 4.87 -16.50
C VAL A 124 -0.69 3.98 -16.73
N ARG A 125 -1.88 4.58 -16.91
CA ARG A 125 -3.12 3.88 -17.24
C ARG A 125 -2.90 2.98 -18.44
N LYS A 126 -3.05 1.67 -18.22
CA LYS A 126 -3.04 0.64 -19.25
C LYS A 126 -4.16 -0.33 -18.96
N GLU A 127 -4.94 -0.66 -19.96
CA GLU A 127 -5.91 -1.73 -19.86
C GLU A 127 -5.22 -3.05 -19.47
N GLU A 128 -5.93 -3.93 -18.79
CA GLU A 128 -5.42 -5.26 -18.38
C GLU A 128 -4.19 -5.17 -17.47
N ARG A 129 -4.25 -4.30 -16.46
CA ARG A 129 -3.27 -4.22 -15.38
C ARG A 129 -3.95 -4.16 -14.02
N THR A 130 -3.22 -4.62 -13.01
CA THR A 130 -3.63 -4.45 -11.62
C THR A 130 -2.81 -3.33 -11.00
N PHE A 131 -3.47 -2.37 -10.37
CA PHE A 131 -2.81 -1.41 -9.51
C PHE A 131 -2.98 -1.81 -8.05
N VAL A 132 -1.85 -1.97 -7.35
CA VAL A 132 -1.83 -2.28 -5.92
C VAL A 132 -1.13 -1.13 -5.20
N TRP A 133 -1.78 -0.58 -4.19
CA TRP A 133 -1.16 0.37 -3.28
C TRP A 133 -1.03 -0.21 -1.88
N THR A 134 0.20 -0.41 -1.43
CA THR A 134 0.47 -0.75 -0.04
C THR A 134 0.75 0.49 0.78
N LEU A 135 -0.01 0.68 1.87
CA LEU A 135 0.12 1.84 2.75
C LEU A 135 1.00 1.48 3.96
N PRO A 136 1.71 2.45 4.57
CA PRO A 136 2.52 2.17 5.74
C PRO A 136 1.62 1.87 6.95
N GLN A 137 2.18 1.34 8.04
CA GLN A 137 1.44 1.21 9.29
C GLN A 137 1.09 2.57 9.90
N ASP A 138 1.97 3.55 9.73
CA ASP A 138 1.82 4.90 10.25
C ASP A 138 1.31 5.84 9.15
N ASN A 139 0.53 6.86 9.55
CA ASN A 139 0.02 7.91 8.66
C ASN A 139 -0.79 7.44 7.42
N TRP A 140 -1.26 6.18 7.39
CA TRP A 140 -2.01 5.65 6.25
C TRP A 140 -3.36 6.33 6.02
N LYS A 141 -4.01 6.84 7.07
CA LYS A 141 -5.38 7.39 6.98
C LYS A 141 -5.47 8.54 5.98
N GLY A 142 -4.52 9.48 6.04
CA GLY A 142 -4.45 10.61 5.13
C GLY A 142 -4.25 10.13 3.70
N ILE A 143 -3.25 9.28 3.49
CA ILE A 143 -2.89 8.71 2.19
C ILE A 143 -4.07 7.92 1.57
N LYS A 144 -4.75 7.10 2.37
CA LYS A 144 -5.91 6.31 1.92
C LYS A 144 -7.07 7.22 1.51
N THR A 145 -7.34 8.25 2.30
CA THR A 145 -8.39 9.23 2.00
C THR A 145 -8.08 9.96 0.69
N GLU A 146 -6.83 10.36 0.47
CA GLU A 146 -6.39 10.98 -0.80
C GLU A 146 -6.60 10.05 -1.99
N LEU A 147 -6.21 8.77 -1.86
CA LEU A 147 -6.45 7.76 -2.88
C LEU A 147 -7.95 7.62 -3.18
N GLU A 148 -8.78 7.40 -2.16
CA GLU A 148 -10.22 7.19 -2.33
C GLU A 148 -10.89 8.41 -2.99
N ASN A 149 -10.49 9.63 -2.60
CA ASN A 149 -10.96 10.86 -3.24
C ASN A 149 -10.53 10.96 -4.70
N HIS A 150 -9.27 10.63 -5.02
CA HIS A 150 -8.78 10.66 -6.39
C HIS A 150 -9.49 9.65 -7.28
N LEU A 151 -9.73 8.43 -6.78
CA LEU A 151 -10.45 7.39 -7.53
C LEU A 151 -11.90 7.78 -7.85
N GLN A 152 -12.54 8.63 -7.03
CA GLN A 152 -13.86 9.18 -7.35
C GLN A 152 -13.85 10.10 -8.57
N THR A 153 -12.71 10.74 -8.88
CA THR A 153 -12.58 11.61 -10.07
C THR A 153 -12.43 10.83 -11.38
N TRP A 154 -12.20 9.51 -11.30
CA TRP A 154 -12.02 8.64 -12.47
C TRP A 154 -13.28 7.85 -12.84
N LYS A 155 -14.36 7.99 -12.05
CA LYS A 155 -15.68 7.43 -12.36
C LYS A 155 -16.38 8.29 -13.40
#